data_AF-A0A957ZYW3-F1
#
_entry.id   AF-A0A957ZYW3-F1
#
_cell.length_a   1.000
_cell.length_b   1.000
_cell.length_c   1.000
_cell.angle_alpha   90.00
_cell.angle_beta   90.00
_cell.angle_gamma   90.00
#
_symmetry.space_group_name_H-M   'P 1'
#
loop_
_entity.id
_entity.type
_entity.pdbx_description
1 polymer ?
#
loop_
_entity_poly.entity_id
_entity_poly.type
_entity_poly.pdbx_seq_one_letter_code
_entity_poly.pdbx_strand_id
1 'polypeptide(L)'
;MVQAKRRQYSAAYKQRILVEADQCSDPGEIGALLRREGLYSSHLARWRQMRAAGELQGLSPQPRGRKGDPQATELAQLRRENERLKQRLEQAELIIDVQKKLSQMLGLTLPPQPDDGNT
;
A
#
# COMPACT_ATOMS: atom_id res chain seq x y z
N MET A 1 -25.29 32.61 -10.73
CA MET A 1 -24.01 32.60 -9.97
C MET A 1 -22.88 32.31 -10.95
N VAL A 2 -21.90 33.21 -11.10
CA VAL A 2 -20.72 32.96 -11.96
C VAL A 2 -19.71 32.16 -11.13
N GLN A 3 -19.40 30.94 -11.55
CA GLN A 3 -18.44 30.07 -10.86
C GLN A 3 -17.02 30.41 -11.33
N ALA A 4 -16.13 30.80 -10.41
CA ALA A 4 -14.74 31.13 -10.74
C ALA A 4 -14.01 29.86 -11.23
N LYS A 5 -13.61 29.84 -12.50
CA LYS A 5 -12.85 28.73 -13.08
C LYS A 5 -11.42 28.73 -12.54
N ARG A 6 -11.09 27.74 -11.72
CA ARG A 6 -9.75 27.59 -11.13
C ARG A 6 -8.72 27.31 -12.23
N ARG A 7 -7.63 28.09 -12.28
CA ARG A 7 -6.50 27.83 -13.20
C ARG A 7 -5.91 26.44 -12.94
N GLN A 8 -5.73 25.67 -14.01
CA GLN A 8 -5.06 24.37 -13.98
C GLN A 8 -3.71 24.48 -14.69
N TYR A 9 -2.67 23.95 -14.06
CA TYR A 9 -1.31 23.94 -14.60
C TYR A 9 -0.94 22.53 -15.05
N SER A 10 -0.55 22.38 -16.31
CA SER A 10 -0.06 21.10 -16.85
C SER A 10 1.26 20.69 -16.19
N ALA A 11 1.58 19.39 -16.19
CA ALA A 11 2.85 18.90 -15.65
C ALA A 11 4.06 19.52 -16.36
N ALA A 12 4.00 19.62 -17.70
CA ALA A 12 5.02 20.27 -18.51
C ALA A 12 5.22 21.74 -18.12
N TYR A 13 4.13 22.49 -17.88
CA TYR A 13 4.24 23.88 -17.43
C TYR A 13 4.94 23.98 -16.07
N LYS A 14 4.55 23.15 -15.10
CA LYS A 14 5.19 23.13 -13.77
C LYS A 14 6.68 22.80 -13.88
N GLN A 15 7.05 21.84 -14.71
CA GLN A 15 8.44 21.44 -14.90
C GLN A 15 9.26 22.57 -15.54
N ARG A 16 8.73 23.26 -16.56
CA ARG A 16 9.37 24.43 -17.18
C ARG A 16 9.67 25.51 -16.14
N ILE A 17 8.68 25.86 -15.32
CA ILE A 17 8.84 26.88 -14.28
C ILE A 17 9.85 26.46 -13.21
N LEU A 18 9.88 25.19 -12.84
CA LEU A 18 10.89 24.70 -11.89
C LEU A 18 12.30 24.79 -12.46
N VAL A 19 12.50 24.42 -13.73
CA VAL A 19 13.80 24.54 -14.40
C VAL A 19 14.23 26.01 -14.48
N GLU A 20 13.33 26.92 -14.84
CA GLU A 20 13.65 28.36 -14.89
C GLU A 20 13.93 28.92 -13.49
N ALA A 21 13.20 28.49 -12.47
CA ALA A 21 13.45 28.88 -11.08
C ALA A 21 14.75 28.29 -10.50
N ASP A 22 15.22 27.16 -11.01
CA ASP A 22 16.52 26.57 -10.65
C ASP A 22 17.69 27.30 -11.33
N GLN A 23 17.45 27.97 -12.46
CA GLN A 23 18.44 28.79 -13.18
C GLN A 23 18.61 30.19 -12.57
N CYS A 24 17.57 30.70 -11.90
CA CYS A 24 17.64 31.97 -11.18
C CYS A 24 18.66 31.89 -10.03
N SER A 25 19.69 32.73 -10.10
CA SER A 25 20.78 32.76 -9.10
C SER A 25 20.84 34.10 -8.37
N ASP A 26 20.36 35.18 -9.00
CA ASP A 26 20.43 36.51 -8.41
C ASP A 26 19.25 36.79 -7.46
N PRO A 27 19.48 37.57 -6.38
CA PRO A 27 18.41 38.01 -5.50
C PRO A 27 17.29 38.74 -6.25
N GLY A 28 16.08 38.17 -6.23
CA GLY A 28 14.89 38.79 -6.81
C GLY A 28 14.48 38.27 -8.19
N GLU A 29 15.33 37.50 -8.89
CA GLU A 29 14.97 36.89 -10.19
C GLU A 29 13.79 35.93 -10.06
N ILE A 30 13.79 35.10 -9.01
CA ILE A 30 12.67 34.20 -8.70
C ILE A 30 11.38 35.02 -8.50
N GLY A 31 11.47 36.17 -7.83
CA GLY A 31 10.33 37.07 -7.62
C GLY A 31 9.85 37.74 -8.92
N ALA A 32 10.75 38.05 -9.85
CA ALA A 32 10.41 38.55 -11.17
C ALA A 32 9.71 37.48 -12.02
N LEU A 33 10.25 36.26 -12.03
CA LEU A 33 9.66 35.09 -12.69
C LEU A 33 8.23 34.82 -12.20
N LEU A 34 8.05 34.78 -10.88
CA LEU A 34 6.74 34.55 -10.25
C LEU A 34 5.71 35.61 -10.66
N ARG A 35 6.09 36.89 -10.68
CA ARG A 35 5.18 37.98 -11.10
C ARG A 35 4.82 37.87 -12.58
N ARG A 36 5.78 37.57 -13.45
CA ARG A 36 5.56 37.39 -14.89
C ARG A 36 4.58 36.26 -15.18
N GLU A 37 4.69 35.16 -14.42
CA GLU A 37 3.85 33.97 -14.60
C GLU A 37 2.54 34.03 -13.78
N GLY A 38 2.36 35.06 -12.94
CA GLY A 38 1.20 35.20 -12.04
C GLY A 38 1.15 34.12 -10.95
N LEU A 39 2.33 33.64 -10.53
CA LEU A 39 2.51 32.58 -9.56
C LEU A 39 2.88 33.13 -8.19
N TYR A 40 2.53 32.38 -7.16
CA TYR A 40 2.93 32.65 -5.78
C TYR A 40 4.04 31.69 -5.35
N SER A 41 4.84 32.09 -4.37
CA SER A 41 5.90 31.25 -3.77
C SER A 41 5.40 29.88 -3.30
N SER A 42 4.15 29.80 -2.82
CA SER A 42 3.47 28.56 -2.45
C SER A 42 3.32 27.57 -3.61
N HIS A 43 3.19 28.05 -4.85
CA HIS A 43 3.17 27.20 -6.04
C HIS A 43 4.53 26.55 -6.27
N LEU A 44 5.62 27.32 -6.19
CA LEU A 44 6.97 26.79 -6.33
C LEU A 44 7.30 25.77 -5.24
N ALA A 45 7.00 26.08 -3.98
CA ALA A 45 7.21 25.15 -2.86
C ALA A 45 6.49 23.82 -3.10
N ARG A 46 5.20 23.89 -3.46
CA ARG A 46 4.40 22.70 -3.77
C ARG A 46 4.94 21.93 -4.98
N TRP A 47 5.34 22.60 -6.06
CA TRP A 47 5.81 21.92 -7.26
C TRP A 47 7.20 21.29 -7.05
N ARG A 48 8.06 21.88 -6.22
CA ARG A 48 9.32 21.25 -5.80
C ARG A 48 9.07 19.93 -5.05
N GLN A 49 8.09 19.90 -4.15
CA GLN A 49 7.66 18.66 -3.47
C GLN A 49 7.12 17.64 -4.48
N MET A 50 6.25 18.06 -5.41
CA MET A 50 5.73 17.18 -6.47
C MET A 50 6.86 16.62 -7.36
N ARG A 51 7.90 17.42 -7.65
CA ARG A 51 9.09 16.96 -8.40
C ARG A 51 9.89 15.93 -7.61
N ALA A 52 10.13 16.20 -6.33
CA ALA A 52 10.85 15.28 -5.44
C ALA A 52 10.10 13.95 -5.25
N ALA A 53 8.76 13.97 -5.26
CA ALA A 53 7.92 12.79 -5.23
C ALA A 53 7.78 12.07 -6.60
N GLY A 54 8.40 12.57 -7.67
CA GLY A 54 8.32 11.99 -9.01
C GLY A 54 7.01 12.24 -9.76
N GLU A 55 6.08 13.01 -9.18
CA GLU A 55 4.74 13.25 -9.72
C GLU A 55 4.72 14.12 -10.99
N LEU A 56 5.77 14.92 -11.22
CA LEU A 56 5.89 15.78 -12.41
C LEU A 56 6.53 15.09 -13.62
N GLN A 57 7.28 14.01 -13.40
CA GLN A 57 7.91 13.21 -14.46
C GLN A 57 7.11 11.94 -14.81
N GLY A 58 6.14 11.56 -13.97
CA GLY A 58 5.33 10.36 -14.13
C GLY A 58 4.37 10.43 -15.32
N LEU A 59 4.83 9.94 -16.48
CA LEU A 59 4.01 9.37 -17.54
C LEU A 59 3.32 8.10 -17.03
N SER A 60 2.31 8.23 -16.18
CA SER A 60 1.26 7.23 -16.04
C SER A 60 0.08 7.79 -15.25
N PRO A 61 -1.18 7.45 -15.61
CA PRO A 61 -2.30 7.64 -14.71
C PRO A 61 -2.07 6.76 -13.49
N GLN A 62 -1.45 7.32 -12.45
CA GLN A 62 -1.35 6.65 -11.17
C GLN A 62 -2.78 6.50 -10.63
N PRO A 63 -3.25 5.28 -10.32
CA PRO A 63 -4.62 5.07 -9.89
C PRO A 63 -4.90 5.95 -8.68
N ARG A 64 -5.87 6.87 -8.82
CA ARG A 64 -6.37 7.66 -7.70
C ARG A 64 -7.05 6.71 -6.73
N GLY A 65 -6.40 6.48 -5.59
CA GLY A 65 -6.90 5.65 -4.51
C GLY A 65 -5.84 5.42 -3.45
N ARG A 66 -6.27 5.04 -2.24
CA ARG A 66 -5.37 4.59 -1.17
C ARG A 66 -4.54 3.43 -1.71
N LYS A 67 -3.21 3.55 -1.68
CA LYS A 67 -2.28 2.44 -1.97
C LYS A 67 -2.76 1.26 -1.12
N GLY A 68 -3.18 0.16 -1.76
CA GLY A 68 -3.69 -1.01 -1.06
C GLY A 68 -2.69 -1.40 0.01
N ASP A 69 -3.16 -1.56 1.25
CA ASP A 69 -2.29 -1.84 2.38
C ASP A 69 -1.68 -3.24 2.18
N PRO A 70 -0.37 -3.37 1.92
CA PRO A 70 0.25 -4.68 1.72
C PRO A 70 0.04 -5.60 2.93
N GLN A 71 -0.14 -5.02 4.12
CA GLN A 71 -0.46 -5.77 5.34
C GLN A 71 -1.87 -6.38 5.27
N ALA A 72 -2.83 -5.71 4.64
CA ALA A 72 -4.18 -6.24 4.50
C ALA A 72 -4.24 -7.45 3.57
N THR A 73 -3.39 -7.48 2.52
CA THR A 73 -3.28 -8.65 1.64
C THR A 73 -2.63 -9.84 2.32
N GLU A 74 -1.55 -9.61 3.09
CA GLU A 74 -0.89 -10.65 3.87
C GLU A 74 -1.81 -11.21 4.97
N LEU A 75 -2.53 -10.34 5.68
CA LEU A 75 -3.51 -10.76 6.69
C LEU A 75 -4.63 -11.62 6.09
N ALA A 76 -5.09 -11.30 4.88
CA ALA A 76 -6.11 -12.10 4.21
C ALA A 76 -5.60 -13.48 3.80
N GLN A 77 -4.35 -13.57 3.33
CA GLN A 77 -3.70 -14.85 3.00
C GLN A 77 -3.49 -15.70 4.27
N LEU A 78 -2.91 -15.12 5.31
CA LEU A 78 -2.67 -15.78 6.59
C LEU A 78 -3.97 -16.30 7.23
N ARG A 79 -5.07 -15.54 7.14
CA ARG A 79 -6.38 -15.99 7.65
C ARG A 79 -6.89 -17.23 6.92
N ARG A 80 -6.77 -17.27 5.60
CA ARG A 80 -7.19 -18.43 4.78
C ARG A 80 -6.34 -19.66 5.08
N GLU A 81 -5.04 -19.48 5.25
CA GLU A 81 -4.15 -20.58 5.64
C GLU A 81 -4.49 -21.11 7.03
N ASN A 82 -4.74 -20.22 7.99
CA ASN A 82 -5.11 -20.61 9.34
C ASN A 82 -6.43 -21.41 9.37
N GLU A 83 -7.43 -20.98 8.60
CA GLU A 83 -8.70 -21.69 8.47
C GLU A 83 -8.52 -23.07 7.83
N ARG A 84 -7.73 -23.18 6.76
CA ARG A 84 -7.43 -24.46 6.12
C ARG A 84 -6.69 -25.42 7.06
N LEU A 85 -5.73 -24.91 7.84
CA LEU A 85 -4.99 -25.71 8.80
C LEU A 85 -5.90 -26.21 9.94
N LYS A 86 -6.82 -25.36 10.43
CA LYS A 86 -7.82 -25.77 11.43
C LYS A 86 -8.72 -26.88 10.94
N GLN A 87 -9.25 -26.76 9.72
CA GLN A 87 -10.08 -27.83 9.13
C GLN A 87 -9.32 -29.16 9.00
N ARG A 88 -8.02 -29.11 8.65
CA ARG A 88 -7.18 -30.31 8.57
C ARG A 88 -6.91 -30.92 9.94
N LEU A 89 -6.77 -30.08 10.96
CA LEU A 89 -6.59 -30.51 12.34
C LEU A 89 -7.87 -31.17 12.86
N GLU A 90 -9.04 -30.56 12.66
CA GLU A 90 -10.35 -31.15 13.01
C GLU A 90 -10.57 -32.50 12.31
N GLN A 91 -10.19 -32.63 11.04
CA GLN A 91 -10.27 -33.90 10.32
C GLN A 91 -9.34 -34.96 10.93
N ALA A 92 -8.13 -34.59 11.32
CA ALA A 92 -7.18 -35.50 11.95
C ALA A 92 -7.67 -35.95 13.34
N GLU A 93 -8.20 -35.03 14.14
CA GLU A 93 -8.82 -35.33 15.44
C GLU A 93 -9.99 -36.31 15.30
N LEU A 94 -10.85 -36.10 14.30
CA LEU A 94 -11.97 -37.02 14.03
C LEU A 94 -11.48 -38.43 13.67
N ILE A 95 -10.43 -38.54 12.86
CA ILE A 95 -9.83 -39.84 12.50
C ILE A 95 -9.29 -40.53 13.75
N ILE A 96 -8.56 -39.78 14.60
CA ILE A 96 -8.01 -40.30 15.86
C ILE A 96 -9.14 -40.79 16.78
N ASP A 97 -10.23 -40.04 16.88
CA ASP A 97 -11.38 -40.43 17.71
C ASP A 97 -12.08 -41.68 17.19
N VAL A 98 -12.24 -41.82 15.87
CA VAL A 98 -12.79 -43.04 15.27
C VAL A 98 -11.86 -44.22 15.52
N GLN A 99 -10.54 -44.06 15.37
CA GLN A 99 -9.55 -45.09 15.67
C GLN A 99 -9.62 -45.54 17.15
N LYS A 100 -9.70 -44.59 18.09
CA LYS A 100 -9.86 -44.88 19.53
C LYS A 100 -11.15 -45.64 19.83
N LYS A 101 -12.28 -45.25 19.23
CA LYS A 101 -13.57 -45.95 19.42
C LYS A 101 -13.55 -47.37 18.86
N LEU A 102 -12.98 -47.56 17.67
CA LEU A 102 -12.83 -48.88 17.06
C LEU A 102 -11.91 -49.77 17.90
N SER A 103 -10.79 -49.24 18.39
CA SER A 103 -9.84 -50.00 19.21
C SER A 103 -10.47 -50.41 20.55
N GLN A 104 -11.28 -49.53 21.18
CA GLN A 104 -12.07 -49.85 22.37
C GLN A 104 -13.09 -50.97 22.13
N MET A 105 -13.83 -50.92 21.02
CA MET A 105 -14.83 -51.95 20.69
C MET A 105 -14.19 -53.31 20.34
N LEU A 106 -13.02 -53.29 19.72
CA LEU A 106 -12.31 -54.50 19.26
C LEU A 106 -11.27 -55.02 20.27
N GLY A 107 -11.09 -54.35 21.42
CA GLY A 107 -10.13 -54.74 22.45
C GLY A 107 -8.66 -54.61 22.02
N LEU A 108 -8.38 -53.84 20.97
CA LEU A 108 -7.02 -53.60 20.48
C LEU A 108 -6.40 -52.46 21.27
N THR A 109 -5.28 -52.72 21.96
CA THR A 109 -4.55 -51.69 22.70
C THR A 109 -3.82 -50.78 21.70
N LEU A 110 -4.26 -49.52 21.61
CA LEU A 110 -3.61 -48.52 20.73
C LEU A 110 -2.37 -47.95 21.45
N PRO A 111 -1.20 -47.86 20.80
CA PRO A 111 -0.01 -47.27 21.42
C PRO A 111 -0.27 -45.81 21.82
N PRO A 112 0.33 -45.33 22.93
CA PRO A 112 0.16 -43.97 23.40
C PRO A 112 0.68 -42.96 22.37
N GLN A 113 -0.06 -41.88 22.18
CA GLN A 113 0.27 -40.82 21.23
C GLN A 113 1.48 -40.02 21.77
N PRO A 114 2.49 -39.69 20.94
CA PRO A 114 3.49 -38.70 21.32
C PRO A 114 2.81 -37.35 21.57
N ASP A 115 3.19 -36.74 22.68
CA ASP A 115 2.71 -35.44 23.14
C ASP A 115 3.27 -34.36 22.20
N ASP A 116 2.41 -33.79 21.37
CA ASP A 116 2.75 -32.66 20.49
C ASP A 116 2.82 -31.36 21.33
N GLY A 117 3.67 -31.38 22.35
CA GLY A 117 3.98 -30.24 23.20
C GLY A 117 4.80 -29.21 22.43
N ASN A 118 4.12 -28.22 21.87
CA ASN A 118 4.78 -27.06 21.25
C ASN A 118 5.40 -26.19 22.36
N THR A 119 6.72 -26.29 22.53
CA THR A 119 7.57 -25.30 23.22
C THR A 119 7.85 -24.13 22.30
#